data_AF-A0A7K9L8B4-F1
#
_entry.id   AF-A0A7K9L8B4-F1
#
_cell.length_a   1.000
_cell.length_b   1.000
_cell.length_c   1.000
_cell.angle_alpha   90.00
_cell.angle_beta   90.00
_cell.angle_gamma   90.00
#
_symmetry.space_group_name_H-M   'P 1'
#
loop_
_entity.id
_entity.type
_entity.pdbx_description
1 polymer ?
#
loop_
_entity_poly.entity_id
_entity_poly.type
_entity_poly.pdbx_seq_one_letter_code
_entity_poly.pdbx_strand_id
1 'polypeptide(L)'
;QDVAAPLHTQVDLGCNFFVSAEVPDPQRVFVALGFGFFAELTLPEALRHLERRSSLLQRLSDSLTRDGAKIRAHIQLVLEVTPPPPLATPPHLLAPPTMLCPSPPGPAGAAGASGPPQ
;
A
#
# COMPACT_ATOMS: atom_id res chain seq x y z
N GLN A 1 -4.54 47.19 -9.53
CA GLN A 1 -3.48 47.47 -10.51
C GLN A 1 -2.20 47.50 -9.72
N ASP A 2 -1.50 46.37 -9.69
CA ASP A 2 -0.13 46.30 -9.19
C ASP A 2 0.69 46.00 -10.45
N VAL A 3 1.47 46.98 -10.91
CA VAL A 3 2.41 46.77 -12.01
C VAL A 3 3.45 45.82 -11.41
N ALA A 4 3.32 44.54 -11.74
CA ALA A 4 4.06 43.50 -11.06
C ALA A 4 5.57 43.74 -11.26
N ALA A 5 6.24 44.11 -10.18
CA ALA A 5 7.67 44.33 -10.17
C ALA A 5 8.41 43.04 -10.58
N PRO A 6 9.59 43.16 -11.20
CA PRO A 6 10.39 41.99 -11.56
C PRO A 6 10.67 41.13 -10.32
N LEU A 7 10.38 39.84 -10.43
CA LEU A 7 10.46 38.89 -9.32
C LEU A 7 11.83 38.22 -9.32
N HIS A 8 12.63 38.51 -8.30
CA HIS A 8 13.90 37.80 -8.06
C HIS A 8 13.64 36.48 -7.33
N THR A 9 14.14 35.38 -7.88
CA THR A 9 13.96 34.02 -7.35
C THR A 9 15.26 33.23 -7.43
N GLN A 10 15.39 32.16 -6.64
CA GLN A 10 16.39 31.12 -6.88
C GLN A 10 15.72 29.91 -7.53
N VAL A 11 16.33 29.42 -8.61
CA VAL A 11 15.85 28.25 -9.35
C VAL A 11 16.86 27.13 -9.18
N ASP A 12 16.36 25.95 -8.81
CA ASP A 12 17.15 24.72 -8.77
C ASP A 12 17.31 24.16 -10.20
N LEU A 13 18.55 24.02 -10.64
CA LEU A 13 18.88 23.39 -11.93
C LEU A 13 19.13 21.88 -11.80
N GLY A 14 19.10 21.33 -10.58
CA GLY A 14 19.30 19.93 -10.25
C GLY A 14 20.41 19.71 -9.21
N CYS A 15 20.37 18.58 -8.50
CA CYS A 15 21.36 18.22 -7.48
C CYS A 15 21.56 19.30 -6.39
N ASN A 16 20.49 20.01 -6.00
CA ASN A 16 20.55 21.16 -5.07
C ASN A 16 21.48 22.29 -5.56
N PHE A 17 21.56 22.51 -6.87
CA PHE A 17 22.34 23.58 -7.49
C PHE A 17 21.42 24.75 -7.84
N PHE A 18 21.48 25.81 -7.03
CA PHE A 18 20.60 26.96 -7.13
C PHE A 18 21.27 28.14 -7.85
N VAL A 19 20.52 28.77 -8.76
CA VAL A 19 20.95 29.98 -9.48
C VAL A 19 19.89 31.08 -9.30
N SER A 20 20.34 32.32 -9.10
CA SER A 20 19.44 33.48 -9.04
C SER A 20 18.91 33.83 -10.43
N ALA A 21 17.60 33.97 -10.55
CA ALA A 21 16.90 34.36 -11.77
C ALA A 21 15.99 35.55 -11.50
N GLU A 22 15.89 36.44 -12.48
CA GLU A 22 14.95 37.55 -12.49
C GLU A 22 13.82 37.26 -13.48
N VAL A 23 12.59 37.29 -12.99
CA VAL A 23 11.38 37.08 -13.81
C VAL A 23 10.77 38.45 -14.09
N PRO A 24 10.72 38.90 -15.36
CA PRO A 24 10.23 40.22 -15.72
C PRO A 24 8.73 40.38 -15.44
N ASP A 25 7.91 39.38 -15.79
CA ASP A 25 6.45 39.41 -15.66
C ASP A 25 5.91 38.18 -14.92
N PRO A 26 5.73 38.22 -13.58
CA PRO A 26 5.28 37.08 -12.80
C PRO A 26 3.77 36.76 -12.95
N GLN A 27 3.03 37.55 -13.73
CA GLN A 27 1.59 37.35 -13.99
C GLN A 27 1.32 36.33 -15.11
N ARG A 28 2.36 35.91 -15.83
CA ARG A 28 2.26 34.96 -16.94
C ARG A 28 3.15 33.75 -16.66
N VAL A 29 2.63 32.57 -16.97
CA VAL A 29 3.33 31.30 -16.73
C VAL A 29 3.23 30.39 -17.95
N PHE A 30 4.30 29.66 -18.24
CA PHE A 30 4.29 28.63 -19.26
C PHE A 30 3.73 27.33 -18.70
N VAL A 31 2.65 26.85 -19.31
CA VAL A 31 2.02 25.58 -18.93
C VAL A 31 2.22 24.57 -20.05
N ALA A 32 2.79 23.42 -19.71
CA ALA A 32 3.00 22.33 -20.67
C ALA A 32 1.66 21.79 -21.17
N LEU A 33 1.42 21.81 -22.48
CA LEU A 33 0.23 21.24 -23.10
C LEU A 33 0.39 19.75 -23.40
N GLY A 34 1.62 19.31 -23.66
CA GLY A 34 1.98 17.94 -24.03
C GLY A 34 2.86 17.94 -25.28
N PHE A 35 3.55 16.82 -25.55
CA PHE A 35 4.39 16.65 -26.76
C PHE A 35 5.42 17.77 -27.00
N GLY A 36 5.97 18.36 -25.94
CA GLY A 36 6.94 19.46 -26.03
C GLY A 36 6.34 20.84 -26.33
N PHE A 37 5.01 20.97 -26.38
CA PHE A 37 4.34 22.26 -26.54
C PHE A 37 4.03 22.91 -25.20
N PHE A 38 4.25 24.21 -25.14
CA PHE A 38 3.99 25.06 -23.97
C PHE A 38 3.13 26.24 -24.41
N ALA A 39 2.17 26.62 -23.57
CA ALA A 39 1.37 27.83 -23.76
C ALA A 39 1.66 28.82 -22.64
N GLU A 40 1.86 30.07 -23.01
CA GLU A 40 1.91 31.19 -22.06
C GLU A 40 0.48 31.56 -21.65
N LEU A 41 0.16 31.42 -20.37
CA LEU A 41 -1.17 31.66 -19.83
C LEU A 41 -1.10 32.69 -18.70
N THR A 42 -2.21 33.38 -18.47
CA THR A 42 -2.37 34.17 -17.25
C THR A 42 -2.59 33.24 -16.04
N LEU A 43 -2.26 33.71 -14.83
CA LEU A 43 -2.49 32.95 -13.59
C LEU A 43 -3.89 32.33 -13.45
N PRO A 44 -5.02 33.06 -13.67
CA PRO A 44 -6.35 32.46 -13.54
C PRO A 44 -6.65 31.40 -14.61
N GLU A 45 -6.13 31.55 -15.83
CA GLU A 45 -6.28 30.56 -16.89
C GLU A 45 -5.49 29.29 -16.58
N ALA A 46 -4.26 29.44 -16.08
CA ALA A 46 -3.41 28.34 -15.64
C ALA A 46 -4.07 27.53 -14.51
N LEU A 47 -4.67 28.19 -13.53
CA LEU A 47 -5.41 27.53 -12.44
C LEU A 47 -6.58 26.69 -12.97
N ARG A 48 -7.41 27.25 -13.86
CA ARG A 48 -8.51 26.51 -14.49
C ARG A 48 -8.01 25.29 -15.26
N HIS A 49 -6.87 25.41 -15.93
CA HIS A 49 -6.26 24.31 -16.67
C HIS A 49 -5.74 23.20 -15.75
N LEU A 50 -5.12 23.56 -14.63
CA LEU A 50 -4.67 22.61 -13.60
C LEU A 50 -5.84 21.89 -12.94
N GLU A 51 -6.89 22.62 -12.56
CA GLU A 51 -8.11 22.04 -11.98
C GLU A 51 -8.73 21.00 -12.92
N ARG A 52 -8.87 21.34 -14.21
CA ARG A 52 -9.41 20.42 -15.21
C ARG A 52 -8.57 19.14 -15.33
N ARG A 53 -7.24 19.28 -15.37
CA ARG A 53 -6.32 18.14 -15.45
C ARG A 53 -6.34 17.28 -14.19
N SER A 54 -6.32 17.90 -13.02
CA SER A 54 -6.42 17.21 -11.73
C SER A 54 -7.71 16.40 -11.63
N SER A 55 -8.85 17.02 -11.96
CA SER A 55 -10.16 16.33 -11.99
C SER A 55 -10.22 15.17 -12.98
N LEU A 56 -9.59 15.30 -14.15
CA LEU A 56 -9.51 14.20 -15.12
C LEU A 56 -8.66 13.05 -14.59
N LEU A 57 -7.47 13.34 -14.07
CA LEU A 57 -6.57 12.32 -13.52
C LEU A 57 -7.18 11.61 -12.32
N GLN A 58 -7.87 12.34 -11.43
CA GLN A 58 -8.58 11.74 -10.31
C GLN A 58 -9.66 10.77 -10.78
N ARG A 59 -10.50 11.17 -11.74
CA ARG A 59 -11.56 10.30 -12.29
C ARG A 59 -10.99 9.04 -12.94
N LEU A 60 -9.88 9.15 -13.67
CA LEU A 60 -9.19 8.00 -14.25
C LEU A 60 -8.64 7.08 -13.16
N SER A 61 -8.00 7.65 -12.14
CA SER A 61 -7.51 6.90 -10.97
C SER A 61 -8.63 6.13 -10.26
N ASP A 62 -9.77 6.78 -10.04
CA ASP A 62 -10.93 6.17 -9.39
C ASP A 62 -11.55 5.06 -10.25
N SER A 63 -11.59 5.24 -11.57
CA SER A 63 -12.02 4.19 -12.51
C SER A 63 -11.12 2.97 -12.43
N LEU A 64 -9.80 3.16 -12.56
CA LEU A 64 -8.84 2.06 -12.53
C LEU A 64 -8.82 1.35 -11.17
N THR A 65 -9.03 2.10 -10.09
CA THR A 65 -9.15 1.53 -8.74
C THR A 65 -10.39 0.65 -8.62
N ARG A 66 -11.54 1.08 -9.16
CA ARG A 66 -12.77 0.27 -9.21
C ARG A 66 -12.60 -0.96 -10.09
N ASP A 67 -11.98 -0.83 -11.25
CA ASP A 67 -11.73 -1.95 -12.15
C ASP A 67 -10.80 -2.99 -11.51
N GLY A 68 -9.73 -2.52 -10.85
CA GLY A 68 -8.84 -3.38 -10.07
C GLY A 68 -9.55 -4.09 -8.92
N ALA A 69 -10.43 -3.39 -8.20
CA ALA A 69 -11.24 -4.00 -7.14
C ALA A 69 -12.20 -5.07 -7.68
N LYS A 70 -12.82 -4.82 -8.84
CA LYS A 70 -13.72 -5.77 -9.51
C LYS A 70 -12.98 -7.04 -9.93
N ILE A 71 -11.79 -6.92 -10.51
CA ILE A 71 -10.95 -8.07 -10.90
C ILE A 71 -10.58 -8.88 -9.66
N ARG A 72 -10.11 -8.22 -8.58
CA ARG A 72 -9.78 -8.90 -7.32
C ARG A 72 -10.96 -9.68 -6.75
N ALA A 73 -12.14 -9.07 -6.70
CA ALA A 73 -13.35 -9.72 -6.20
C ALA A 73 -13.76 -10.92 -7.07
N HIS A 74 -13.61 -10.83 -8.40
CA HIS A 74 -13.94 -11.93 -9.29
C HIS A 74 -13.02 -13.14 -9.10
N ILE A 75 -11.71 -12.90 -8.92
CA ILE A 75 -10.75 -13.97 -8.61
C ILE A 75 -11.08 -14.63 -7.27
N GLN A 76 -11.34 -13.83 -6.23
CA GLN A 76 -11.70 -14.35 -4.91
C GLN A 76 -12.98 -15.19 -4.97
N LEU A 77 -14.01 -14.74 -5.68
CA LEU A 77 -15.24 -15.51 -5.84
C LEU A 77 -14.99 -16.89 -6.45
N VAL A 78 -14.16 -16.98 -7.50
CA VAL A 78 -13.84 -18.25 -8.15
C VAL A 78 -13.07 -19.19 -7.20
N LEU A 79 -12.14 -18.64 -6.41
CA LEU A 79 -11.34 -19.43 -5.47
C LEU A 79 -12.14 -19.89 -4.25
N GLU A 80 -13.05 -19.07 -3.72
CA GLU A 80 -13.87 -19.41 -2.54
C GLU A 80 -15.03 -20.37 -2.91
N VAL A 81 -15.60 -20.27 -4.12
CA VAL A 81 -16.64 -21.20 -4.61
C VAL A 81 -16.06 -22.58 -4.94
N THR A 82 -14.76 -22.67 -5.20
CA THR A 82 -14.10 -23.95 -5.41
C THR A 82 -13.60 -24.43 -4.04
N PRO A 83 -14.31 -25.34 -3.35
CA PRO A 83 -13.77 -25.91 -2.12
C PRO A 83 -12.38 -26.48 -2.44
N PRO A 84 -11.38 -26.29 -1.57
CA PRO A 84 -10.10 -26.95 -1.77
C PRO A 84 -10.40 -28.45 -1.96
N PRO A 85 -9.81 -29.11 -2.97
CA PRO A 85 -9.97 -30.55 -3.11
C PRO A 85 -9.66 -31.16 -1.75
N PRO A 86 -10.48 -32.10 -1.24
CA PRO A 86 -10.22 -32.71 0.04
C PRO A 86 -8.77 -33.19 -0.01
N LEU A 87 -7.92 -32.62 0.86
CA LEU A 87 -6.58 -33.14 1.06
C LEU A 87 -6.81 -34.61 1.35
N ALA A 88 -6.44 -35.47 0.40
CA ALA A 88 -6.44 -36.90 0.61
C ALA A 88 -5.46 -37.12 1.76
N THR A 89 -5.97 -37.13 2.98
CA THR A 89 -5.19 -37.47 4.16
C THR A 89 -4.66 -38.87 3.87
N PRO A 90 -3.33 -39.03 3.73
CA PRO A 90 -2.77 -40.34 3.44
C PRO A 90 -3.22 -41.30 4.55
N PRO A 91 -3.62 -42.54 4.22
CA PRO A 91 -4.22 -43.49 5.16
C PRO A 91 -3.32 -43.83 6.37
N HIS A 92 -2.06 -43.41 6.35
CA HIS A 92 -1.10 -43.59 7.44
C HIS A 92 -1.36 -42.69 8.65
N LEU A 93 -2.17 -41.63 8.53
CA LEU A 93 -2.46 -40.70 9.63
C LEU A 93 -3.73 -41.05 10.44
N LEU A 94 -4.44 -42.13 10.07
CA LEU A 94 -5.68 -42.57 10.73
C LEU A 94 -5.45 -43.68 11.77
N ALA A 95 -4.20 -43.96 12.14
CA ALA A 95 -3.92 -44.86 13.26
C ALA A 95 -4.17 -44.11 14.58
N PRO A 96 -5.08 -44.57 15.47
CA PRO A 96 -5.14 -44.02 16.81
C PRO A 96 -3.78 -44.23 17.49
N PRO A 97 -3.34 -43.33 18.39
CA PRO A 97 -2.12 -43.55 19.15
C PRO A 97 -2.31 -44.85 19.93
N THR A 98 -1.54 -45.87 19.59
CA THR A 98 -1.48 -47.11 20.36
C THR A 98 -1.11 -46.72 21.78
N MET A 99 -2.07 -46.84 22.69
CA MET A 99 -1.86 -46.66 24.12
C MET A 99 -0.72 -47.58 24.54
N LEU A 100 0.45 -46.99 24.76
CA LEU A 100 1.59 -47.66 25.36
C LEU A 100 1.19 -47.94 26.82
N CYS A 101 0.69 -49.15 27.09
CA CYS A 101 0.35 -49.59 28.44
C CYS A 101 1.59 -49.39 29.34
N PRO A 102 1.50 -48.61 30.44
CA PRO A 102 2.56 -48.65 31.43
C PRO A 102 2.50 -49.99 32.16
N SER A 103 3.60 -50.73 32.10
CA SER A 103 3.83 -51.95 32.88
C SER A 103 3.57 -51.71 34.38
N PRO A 104 3.02 -52.69 35.12
CA PRO A 104 2.75 -52.52 36.54
C PRO A 104 4.04 -52.42 37.38
N PRO A 105 4.10 -51.54 38.40
CA PRO A 105 5.21 -51.51 39.34
C PRO A 105 5.15 -52.70 40.32
N GLY A 106 6.28 -53.39 40.48
CA GLY A 106 6.48 -54.47 41.45
C GLY A 106 6.53 -53.97 42.91
N PRO A 107 6.50 -54.89 43.91
CA PRO A 107 6.02 -54.57 45.25
C PRO A 107 7.08 -54.00 46.21
N ALA A 108 6.58 -53.08 47.04
CA ALA A 108 6.85 -52.85 48.47
C ALA A 108 8.31 -52.79 48.99
N GLY A 109 8.73 -51.60 49.38
CA GLY A 109 9.84 -51.34 50.29
C GLY A 109 9.49 -50.19 51.23
N ALA A 110 9.65 -50.43 52.54
CA ALA A 110 9.08 -49.69 53.66
C ALA A 110 9.84 -48.42 54.10
N ALA A 111 9.22 -47.72 55.06
CA ALA A 111 9.74 -46.68 55.96
C ALA A 111 9.82 -45.25 55.37
N GLY A 112 9.45 -44.18 56.07
CA GLY A 112 8.97 -44.02 57.43
C GLY A 112 8.93 -42.52 57.79
N ALA A 113 7.93 -42.19 58.61
CA ALA A 113 7.91 -41.14 59.64
C ALA A 113 8.07 -39.63 59.28
N SER A 114 7.06 -38.89 59.78
CA SER A 114 7.12 -37.60 60.48
C SER A 114 7.72 -36.39 59.76
N GLY A 115 7.09 -35.23 59.65
CA GLY A 115 6.04 -34.59 60.44
C GLY A 115 5.86 -33.14 59.94
N PRO A 116 4.94 -32.36 60.55
CA PRO A 116 4.20 -31.29 59.90
C PRO A 116 4.88 -29.89 59.91
N PRO A 117 4.30 -28.91 59.19
CA PRO A 117 5.00 -27.71 58.73
C PRO A 117 4.85 -26.52 59.68
N GLN A 118 5.79 -25.58 59.55
CA GLN A 118 5.59 -24.13 59.70
C GLN A 118 6.23 -23.48 58.49
#